data_AF-A0A940X8Z2-F1
#
_entry.id   AF-A0A940X8Z2-F1
#
_cell.length_a   1.000
_cell.length_b   1.000
_cell.length_c   1.000
_cell.angle_alpha   90.00
_cell.angle_beta   90.00
_cell.angle_gamma   90.00
#
_symmetry.space_group_name_H-M   'P 1'
#
loop_
_entity.id
_entity.type
_entity.pdbx_description
1 polymer ?
#
loop_
_entity_poly.entity_id
_entity_poly.type
_entity_poly.pdbx_seq_one_letter_code
_entity_poly.pdbx_strand_id
1 'polypeptide(L)'
;MSGNELVHGYIIINQDYENSIDYIKKLGKDESYPFINSNMFSIGDYEIPYYYGNMILSFAATYKEFGLELDEINKFILKIENILRNIDFEKAQFHCEGFYSDFIPFWINRNSYFGKKIDESYSENKENLIQTNEWYFGFKDGGWKFKELEDFYDFKYPIFIA
;
A
#
# COMPACT_ATOMS: atom_id res chain seq x y z
N MET A 1 -16.61 14.72 -17.78
CA MET A 1 -15.36 15.42 -17.47
C MET A 1 -14.35 14.34 -17.15
N SER A 2 -13.21 14.28 -17.84
CA SER A 2 -12.13 13.37 -17.43
C SER A 2 -11.41 14.00 -16.24
N GLY A 3 -11.51 13.35 -15.07
CA GLY A 3 -10.68 13.67 -13.91
C GLY A 3 -9.26 13.14 -14.11
N ASN A 4 -8.30 13.80 -13.47
CA ASN A 4 -6.99 13.23 -13.22
C ASN A 4 -6.98 12.87 -11.74
N GLU A 5 -6.94 11.58 -11.44
CA GLU A 5 -6.96 11.07 -10.09
C GLU A 5 -5.51 10.89 -9.59
N LEU A 6 -5.18 11.54 -8.47
CA LEU A 6 -3.87 11.42 -7.84
C LEU A 6 -3.83 10.19 -6.94
N VAL A 7 -2.80 9.37 -7.10
CA VAL A 7 -2.45 8.34 -6.15
C VAL A 7 -1.06 8.62 -5.63
N HIS A 8 -0.93 8.84 -4.32
CA HIS A 8 0.37 9.09 -3.69
C HIS A 8 0.49 8.36 -2.36
N GLY A 9 1.67 7.96 -1.96
CA GLY A 9 1.82 7.11 -0.79
C GLY A 9 3.24 6.90 -0.35
N TYR A 10 3.40 5.98 0.58
CA TYR A 10 4.71 5.57 1.06
C TYR A 10 4.74 4.10 1.47
N ILE A 11 5.94 3.55 1.43
CA ILE A 11 6.30 2.25 1.98
C ILE A 11 7.46 2.48 2.95
N ILE A 12 7.30 2.03 4.19
CA ILE A 12 8.37 1.99 5.19
C ILE A 12 9.07 0.65 5.04
N ILE A 13 10.37 0.67 4.76
CA ILE A 13 11.23 -0.51 4.67
C ILE A 13 11.77 -0.84 6.06
N ASN A 14 11.77 -2.11 6.41
CA ASN A 14 12.22 -2.61 7.70
C ASN A 14 13.76 -2.60 7.78
N GLN A 15 14.45 -3.68 7.39
CA GLN A 15 15.91 -3.78 7.52
C GLN A 15 16.60 -3.97 6.17
N ASP A 16 16.04 -4.79 5.29
CA ASP A 16 16.67 -5.16 4.02
C ASP A 16 16.40 -4.12 2.92
N TYR A 17 17.05 -2.97 3.06
CA TYR A 17 16.91 -1.87 2.12
C TYR A 17 17.47 -2.18 0.73
N GLU A 18 18.70 -2.71 0.65
CA GLU A 18 19.40 -2.87 -0.62
C GLU A 18 18.62 -3.78 -1.56
N ASN A 19 18.18 -4.94 -1.07
CA ASN A 19 17.37 -5.86 -1.88
C ASN A 19 15.99 -5.27 -2.22
N SER A 20 15.38 -4.54 -1.29
CA SER A 20 14.09 -3.87 -1.54
C SER A 20 14.20 -2.84 -2.66
N ILE A 21 15.25 -2.03 -2.67
CA ILE A 21 15.49 -1.04 -3.74
C ILE A 21 15.83 -1.70 -5.06
N ASP A 22 16.67 -2.72 -5.03
CA ASP A 22 17.02 -3.47 -6.23
C ASP A 22 15.78 -4.07 -6.88
N TYR A 23 14.83 -4.56 -6.09
CA TYR A 23 13.55 -5.03 -6.60
C TYR A 23 12.73 -3.89 -7.23
N ILE A 24 12.55 -2.76 -6.53
CA ILE A 24 11.78 -1.60 -7.05
C ILE A 24 12.37 -1.10 -8.37
N LYS A 25 13.70 -1.02 -8.49
CA LYS A 25 14.39 -0.63 -9.73
C LYS A 25 14.17 -1.64 -10.88
N LYS A 26 13.95 -2.92 -10.56
CA LYS A 26 13.72 -4.00 -11.53
C LYS A 26 12.26 -4.13 -11.98
N LEU A 27 11.31 -3.42 -11.37
CA LEU A 27 9.89 -3.44 -11.79
C LEU A 27 9.70 -3.11 -13.27
N GLY A 28 10.57 -2.27 -13.84
CA GLY A 28 10.50 -1.88 -15.24
C GLY A 28 9.23 -1.10 -15.57
N LYS A 29 8.68 -1.32 -16.76
CA LYS A 29 7.42 -0.70 -17.22
C LYS A 29 6.33 -1.76 -17.25
N ASP A 30 5.39 -1.66 -16.31
CA ASP A 30 4.10 -2.35 -16.41
C ASP A 30 3.21 -1.64 -17.42
N GLU A 31 2.72 -2.38 -18.42
CA GLU A 31 1.84 -1.85 -19.46
C GLU A 31 0.35 -2.11 -19.18
N SER A 32 0.03 -2.83 -18.10
CA SER A 32 -1.34 -3.14 -17.72
C SER A 32 -1.90 -2.09 -16.76
N TYR A 33 -3.19 -1.75 -16.88
CA TYR A 33 -3.83 -0.77 -15.99
C TYR A 33 -4.21 -1.38 -14.63
N PRO A 34 -4.03 -0.68 -13.49
CA PRO A 34 -3.30 0.58 -13.36
C PRO A 34 -1.80 0.33 -13.47
N PHE A 35 -1.11 1.12 -14.30
CA PHE A 35 0.31 0.88 -14.58
C PHE A 35 1.16 1.29 -13.37
N ILE A 36 2.07 0.43 -12.93
CA ILE A 36 3.02 0.75 -11.86
C ILE A 36 4.44 0.54 -12.39
N ASN A 37 5.27 1.59 -12.33
CA ASN A 37 6.64 1.53 -12.81
C ASN A 37 7.63 2.03 -11.75
N SER A 38 8.91 1.68 -11.94
CA SER A 38 9.99 2.06 -11.01
C SER A 38 10.12 3.57 -10.80
N ASN A 39 9.78 4.39 -11.80
CA ASN A 39 9.95 5.84 -11.74
C ASN A 39 8.85 6.54 -10.93
N MET A 40 7.76 5.83 -10.60
CA MET A 40 6.74 6.32 -9.66
C MET A 40 7.22 6.26 -8.22
N PHE A 41 8.27 5.49 -7.95
CA PHE A 41 8.88 5.40 -6.62
C PHE A 41 10.05 6.38 -6.53
N SER A 42 10.00 7.24 -5.52
CA SER A 42 11.15 8.03 -5.11
C SER A 42 11.82 7.31 -3.94
N ILE A 43 13.03 6.83 -4.21
CA ILE A 43 13.83 5.97 -3.34
C ILE A 43 14.63 6.77 -2.29
N GLY A 44 14.69 8.11 -2.45
CA GLY A 44 15.52 8.98 -1.64
C GLY A 44 17.03 8.78 -1.89
N ASP A 45 17.84 9.58 -1.22
CA ASP A 45 19.29 9.38 -1.15
C ASP A 45 19.62 8.36 -0.05
N TYR A 46 20.61 7.50 -0.28
CA TYR A 46 21.14 6.54 0.71
C TYR A 46 21.99 7.26 1.79
N GLU A 47 21.55 8.42 2.24
CA GLU A 47 22.13 9.04 3.42
C GLU A 47 21.39 8.44 4.61
N ILE A 48 22.04 7.54 5.35
CA ILE A 48 21.57 7.09 6.66
C ILE A 48 21.85 8.25 7.60
N PRO A 49 20.91 9.17 7.87
CA PRO A 49 21.22 10.30 8.70
C PRO A 49 21.22 9.75 10.13
N TYR A 50 22.28 10.04 10.88
CA TYR A 50 22.65 9.44 12.18
C TYR A 50 21.54 9.45 13.27
N TYR A 51 20.39 10.07 13.00
CA TYR A 51 19.27 10.32 13.90
C TYR A 51 17.88 9.88 13.40
N TYR A 52 17.74 9.27 12.21
CA TYR A 52 16.44 8.87 11.67
C TYR A 52 16.22 7.36 11.66
N GLY A 53 14.94 6.97 11.77
CA GLY A 53 14.47 5.58 11.79
C GLY A 53 14.42 4.93 10.40
N ASN A 54 13.45 4.05 10.21
CA ASN A 54 13.29 3.23 9.01
C ASN A 54 13.20 4.04 7.70
N MET A 55 13.80 3.53 6.63
CA MET A 55 13.82 4.16 5.30
C MET A 55 12.41 4.19 4.69
N ILE A 56 12.11 5.26 3.96
CA ILE A 56 10.80 5.48 3.32
C ILE A 56 10.98 5.54 1.80
N LEU A 57 10.18 4.75 1.08
CA LEU A 57 9.96 4.92 -0.35
C LEU A 57 8.68 5.71 -0.54
N SER A 58 8.74 6.85 -1.23
CA SER A 58 7.53 7.56 -1.61
C SER A 58 7.03 7.07 -2.98
N PHE A 59 5.72 7.14 -3.18
CA PHE A 59 5.07 6.79 -4.43
C PHE A 59 4.19 7.96 -4.90
N ALA A 60 4.19 8.26 -6.19
CA ALA A 60 3.24 9.19 -6.78
C ALA A 60 2.93 8.81 -8.23
N ALA A 61 1.65 8.84 -8.59
CA ALA A 61 1.16 8.61 -9.93
C ALA A 61 -0.13 9.40 -10.17
N THR A 62 -0.38 9.74 -11.43
CA THR A 62 -1.67 10.25 -11.88
C THR A 62 -2.28 9.19 -12.78
N TYR A 63 -3.52 8.82 -12.49
CA TYR A 63 -4.31 7.94 -13.33
C TYR A 63 -5.47 8.72 -13.93
N LYS A 64 -6.00 8.19 -15.03
CA LYS A 64 -7.22 8.70 -15.63
C LYS A 64 -8.34 7.73 -15.28
N GLU A 65 -9.43 8.26 -14.75
CA GLU A 65 -10.65 7.51 -14.42
C GLU A 65 -10.43 6.45 -13.33
N PHE A 66 -9.49 6.66 -12.40
CA PHE A 66 -9.19 5.68 -11.35
C PHE A 66 -10.28 5.60 -10.27
N GLY A 67 -10.67 4.37 -9.93
CA GLY A 67 -11.66 4.12 -8.90
C GLY A 67 -13.10 4.33 -9.39
N LEU A 68 -13.32 4.27 -10.70
CA LEU A 68 -14.68 4.17 -11.26
C LEU A 68 -15.23 2.76 -11.05
N GLU A 69 -14.39 1.74 -11.18
CA GLU A 69 -14.78 0.35 -11.02
C GLU A 69 -13.99 -0.34 -9.89
N LEU A 70 -14.68 -1.20 -9.14
CA LEU A 70 -14.08 -2.00 -8.07
C LEU A 70 -12.91 -2.87 -8.57
N ASP A 71 -12.99 -3.33 -9.82
CA ASP A 71 -11.94 -4.12 -10.47
C ASP A 71 -10.62 -3.34 -10.59
N GLU A 72 -10.67 -2.03 -10.81
CA GLU A 72 -9.46 -1.19 -10.90
C GLU A 72 -8.78 -1.04 -9.54
N ILE A 73 -9.57 -0.86 -8.49
CA ILE A 73 -9.12 -0.81 -7.10
C ILE A 73 -8.48 -2.16 -6.72
N ASN A 74 -9.13 -3.27 -7.07
CA ASN A 74 -8.61 -4.61 -6.82
C ASN A 74 -7.30 -4.88 -7.57
N LYS A 75 -7.20 -4.48 -8.84
CA LYS A 75 -5.96 -4.59 -9.62
C LYS A 75 -4.84 -3.75 -9.01
N PHE A 76 -5.14 -2.54 -8.53
CA PHE A 76 -4.17 -1.72 -7.81
C PHE A 76 -3.67 -2.42 -6.55
N ILE A 77 -4.58 -2.88 -5.69
CA ILE A 77 -4.27 -3.61 -4.44
C ILE A 77 -3.37 -4.82 -4.75
N LEU A 78 -3.75 -5.67 -5.69
CA LEU A 78 -2.98 -6.87 -6.04
C LEU A 78 -1.58 -6.56 -6.57
N LYS A 79 -1.43 -5.49 -7.37
CA LYS A 79 -0.11 -5.07 -7.86
C LYS A 79 0.77 -4.53 -6.75
N ILE A 80 0.22 -3.70 -5.85
CA ILE A 80 0.93 -3.22 -4.67
C ILE A 80 1.33 -4.43 -3.80
N GLU A 81 0.43 -5.36 -3.54
CA GLU A 81 0.74 -6.56 -2.75
C GLU A 81 1.82 -7.43 -3.38
N ASN A 82 1.82 -7.59 -4.70
CA ASN A 82 2.92 -8.25 -5.39
C ASN A 82 4.26 -7.52 -5.19
N ILE A 83 4.27 -6.19 -5.15
CA ILE A 83 5.46 -5.42 -4.83
C ILE A 83 5.86 -5.66 -3.37
N LEU A 84 4.93 -5.52 -2.44
CA LEU A 84 5.14 -5.68 -1.00
C LEU A 84 5.67 -7.07 -0.63
N ARG A 85 5.21 -8.13 -1.31
CA ARG A 85 5.68 -9.51 -1.09
C ARG A 85 7.15 -9.72 -1.47
N ASN A 86 7.73 -8.86 -2.30
CA ASN A 86 9.09 -8.97 -2.80
C ASN A 86 10.06 -7.97 -2.18
N ILE A 87 9.63 -7.22 -1.16
CA ILE A 87 10.45 -6.26 -0.42
C ILE A 87 10.28 -6.45 1.09
N ASP A 88 11.28 -6.07 1.88
CA ASP A 88 11.21 -6.15 3.35
C ASP A 88 10.47 -4.94 3.92
N PHE A 89 9.18 -4.80 3.60
CA PHE A 89 8.38 -3.70 4.10
C PHE A 89 7.89 -3.96 5.53
N GLU A 90 7.78 -2.89 6.31
CA GLU A 90 7.10 -2.88 7.61
C GLU A 90 5.63 -2.46 7.45
N LYS A 91 5.39 -1.38 6.70
CA LYS A 91 4.07 -0.77 6.52
C LYS A 91 4.00 -0.03 5.19
N ALA A 92 2.83 -0.03 4.57
CA ALA A 92 2.54 0.76 3.37
C ALA A 92 1.20 1.50 3.48
N GLN A 93 1.12 2.69 2.88
CA GLN A 93 -0.10 3.49 2.83
C GLN A 93 -0.14 4.28 1.53
N PHE A 94 -1.30 4.30 0.86
CA PHE A 94 -1.51 5.12 -0.31
C PHE A 94 -2.77 5.94 -0.10
N HIS A 95 -2.76 7.19 -0.55
CA HIS A 95 -3.91 8.06 -0.68
C HIS A 95 -4.31 8.00 -2.14
N CYS A 96 -5.53 7.56 -2.37
CA CYS A 96 -6.13 7.45 -3.67
C CYS A 96 -7.25 8.46 -3.75
N GLU A 97 -7.06 9.51 -4.52
CA GLU A 97 -8.16 10.36 -4.95
C GLU A 97 -8.99 9.55 -5.94
N GLY A 98 -10.23 9.23 -5.59
CA GLY A 98 -11.13 8.47 -6.45
C GLY A 98 -12.19 9.39 -7.02
N PHE A 99 -12.72 9.04 -8.19
CA PHE A 99 -13.76 9.87 -8.83
C PHE A 99 -15.01 10.05 -7.95
N TYR A 100 -15.39 9.03 -7.18
CA TYR A 100 -16.56 9.06 -6.29
C TYR A 100 -16.21 9.28 -4.82
N SER A 101 -15.06 8.78 -4.38
CA SER A 101 -14.59 8.95 -3.00
C SER A 101 -13.10 8.72 -2.89
N ASP A 102 -12.47 9.46 -1.98
CA ASP A 102 -11.08 9.22 -1.59
C ASP A 102 -10.99 8.01 -0.68
N PHE A 103 -9.93 7.23 -0.86
CA PHE A 103 -9.65 6.08 -0.03
C PHE A 103 -8.18 5.91 0.26
N ILE A 104 -7.89 5.35 1.44
CA ILE A 104 -6.53 5.24 1.94
C ILE A 104 -6.25 3.78 2.27
N PRO A 105 -5.92 2.93 1.27
CA PRO A 105 -5.57 1.54 1.52
C PRO A 105 -4.24 1.47 2.27
N PHE A 106 -4.13 0.47 3.14
CA PHE A 106 -3.06 0.39 4.12
C PHE A 106 -2.69 -1.06 4.43
N TRP A 107 -1.39 -1.31 4.55
CA TRP A 107 -0.82 -2.63 4.84
C TRP A 107 0.16 -2.58 6.01
N ILE A 108 0.15 -3.61 6.85
CA ILE A 108 1.19 -3.88 7.86
C ILE A 108 1.67 -5.32 7.69
N ASN A 109 2.97 -5.50 7.49
CA ASN A 109 3.59 -6.82 7.45
C ASN A 109 3.48 -7.50 8.83
N ARG A 110 2.93 -8.71 8.89
CA ARG A 110 2.73 -9.44 10.15
C ARG A 110 4.03 -9.84 10.83
N ASN A 111 5.09 -10.05 10.05
CA ASN A 111 6.40 -10.42 10.56
C ASN A 111 7.20 -9.22 11.09
N SER A 112 6.75 -8.00 10.78
CA SER A 112 7.38 -6.77 11.27
C SER A 112 7.10 -6.52 12.76
N TYR A 113 7.80 -5.56 13.35
CA TYR A 113 7.59 -5.14 14.73
C TYR A 113 6.14 -4.68 14.99
N PHE A 114 5.57 -3.85 14.11
CA PHE A 114 4.17 -3.42 14.25
C PHE A 114 3.18 -4.56 14.03
N GLY A 115 3.48 -5.49 13.12
CA GLY A 115 2.65 -6.68 12.91
C GLY A 115 2.53 -7.52 14.18
N LYS A 116 3.66 -7.81 14.82
CA LYS A 116 3.70 -8.55 16.10
C LYS A 116 2.95 -7.82 17.21
N LYS A 117 3.06 -6.49 17.29
CA LYS A 117 2.27 -5.69 18.23
C LYS A 117 0.76 -5.77 18.00
N ILE A 118 0.30 -5.88 16.77
CA ILE A 118 -1.13 -6.07 16.46
C ILE A 118 -1.60 -7.47 16.86
N ASP A 119 -0.74 -8.49 16.73
CA ASP A 119 -1.07 -9.83 17.22
C ASP A 119 -1.10 -9.90 18.76
N GLU A 120 -0.21 -9.17 19.45
CA GLU A 120 -0.14 -9.10 20.92
C GLU A 120 -1.23 -8.23 21.55
N SER A 121 -1.71 -7.20 20.83
CA SER A 121 -2.75 -6.31 21.33
C SER A 121 -4.15 -6.76 20.89
N TYR A 122 -5.10 -6.75 21.82
CA TYR A 122 -6.53 -6.62 21.49
C TYR A 122 -6.76 -5.20 20.98
N SER A 123 -6.24 -4.86 19.80
CA SER A 123 -6.49 -3.56 19.22
C SER A 123 -7.97 -3.50 18.86
N GLU A 124 -8.72 -2.56 19.42
CA GLU A 124 -10.16 -2.35 19.16
C GLU A 124 -10.48 -2.18 17.66
N ASN A 125 -9.47 -1.92 16.83
CA ASN A 125 -9.60 -1.81 15.39
C ASN A 125 -9.20 -3.07 14.60
N LYS A 126 -8.81 -4.17 15.26
CA LYS A 126 -8.41 -5.42 14.57
C LYS A 126 -9.57 -5.98 13.75
N GLU A 127 -10.81 -5.75 14.18
CA GLU A 127 -12.03 -6.17 13.49
C GLU A 127 -12.22 -5.45 12.15
N ASN A 128 -11.66 -4.24 11.99
CA ASN A 128 -11.70 -3.46 10.75
C ASN A 128 -10.53 -3.78 9.80
N LEU A 129 -9.72 -4.79 10.14
CA LEU A 129 -8.59 -5.24 9.34
C LEU A 129 -8.84 -6.63 8.78
N ILE A 130 -8.58 -6.77 7.49
CA ILE A 130 -8.46 -8.08 6.85
C ILE A 130 -7.10 -8.65 7.24
N GLN A 131 -7.13 -9.77 7.94
CA GLN A 131 -5.93 -10.52 8.30
C GLN A 131 -5.63 -11.59 7.25
N THR A 132 -4.45 -11.53 6.65
CA THR A 132 -3.91 -12.61 5.81
C THR A 132 -2.79 -13.35 6.52
N ASN A 133 -2.17 -14.33 5.86
CA ASN A 133 -0.97 -14.98 6.36
C ASN A 133 0.25 -14.04 6.35
N GLU A 134 0.25 -13.00 5.53
CA GLU A 134 1.41 -12.15 5.25
C GLU A 134 1.29 -10.76 5.90
N TRP A 135 0.09 -10.18 5.94
CA TRP A 135 -0.15 -8.81 6.39
C TRP A 135 -1.53 -8.61 7.01
N TYR A 136 -1.71 -7.47 7.66
CA TYR A 136 -3.02 -6.86 7.87
C TYR A 136 -3.28 -5.83 6.77
N PHE A 137 -4.50 -5.81 6.25
CA PHE A 137 -4.96 -4.86 5.25
C PHE A 137 -6.22 -4.14 5.72
N GLY A 138 -6.38 -2.87 5.36
CA GLY A 138 -7.62 -2.13 5.59
C GLY A 138 -7.60 -0.75 4.95
N PHE A 139 -8.64 0.04 5.22
CA PHE A 139 -8.76 1.41 4.76
C PHE A 139 -8.75 2.37 5.94
N LYS A 140 -8.09 3.54 5.80
CA LYS A 140 -8.06 4.57 6.85
C LYS A 140 -9.08 5.68 6.62
N ASP A 141 -9.50 6.30 7.72
CA ASP A 141 -10.34 7.50 7.72
C ASP A 141 -9.51 8.76 8.04
N GLY A 142 -8.58 9.13 7.14
CA GLY A 142 -7.77 10.36 7.26
C GLY A 142 -6.86 10.48 8.50
N GLY A 143 -6.83 9.49 9.39
CA GLY A 143 -6.10 9.48 10.66
C GLY A 143 -5.62 8.08 11.08
N TRP A 144 -5.63 7.77 12.38
CA TRP A 144 -5.27 6.45 12.92
C TRP A 144 -6.44 5.46 13.01
N LYS A 145 -7.65 5.91 12.65
CA LYS A 145 -8.86 5.07 12.63
C LYS A 145 -8.97 4.33 11.31
N PHE A 146 -9.44 3.10 11.40
CA PHE A 146 -9.75 2.26 10.25
C PHE A 146 -11.24 2.43 9.92
N LYS A 147 -11.56 2.59 8.64
CA LYS A 147 -12.93 2.58 8.13
C LYS A 147 -13.50 1.18 8.28
N GLU A 148 -14.80 1.09 8.53
CA GLU A 148 -15.49 -0.18 8.49
C GLU A 148 -15.45 -0.68 7.03
N LEU A 149 -15.20 -1.97 6.83
CA LEU A 149 -15.13 -2.54 5.48
C LEU A 149 -16.48 -2.42 4.75
N GLU A 150 -17.57 -2.37 5.51
CA GLU A 150 -18.94 -2.19 5.02
C GLU A 150 -19.17 -0.80 4.39
N ASP A 151 -18.33 0.21 4.73
CA ASP A 151 -18.40 1.54 4.13
C ASP A 151 -17.87 1.59 2.68
N PHE A 152 -17.20 0.52 2.23
CA PHE A 152 -16.69 0.38 0.87
C PHE A 152 -17.58 -0.57 0.05
N TYR A 153 -18.62 -0.02 -0.57
CA TYR A 153 -19.44 -0.58 -1.66
C TYR A 153 -19.06 -2.01 -2.13
N ASP A 154 -19.61 -3.04 -1.47
CA ASP A 154 -19.44 -4.44 -1.85
C ASP A 154 -17.97 -4.92 -1.97
N PHE A 155 -17.02 -4.21 -1.35
CA PHE A 155 -15.59 -4.54 -1.43
C PHE A 155 -15.36 -5.95 -0.87
N LYS A 156 -15.01 -6.85 -1.77
CA LYS A 156 -14.47 -8.16 -1.42
C LYS A 156 -12.98 -8.10 -1.62
N TYR A 157 -12.26 -8.34 -0.52
CA TYR A 157 -10.81 -8.40 -0.56
C TYR A 157 -10.37 -9.36 -1.67
N PRO A 158 -9.52 -8.91 -2.62
CA PRO A 158 -9.12 -9.75 -3.72
C PRO A 158 -8.26 -10.89 -3.19
N ILE A 159 -8.77 -12.12 -3.28
CA ILE A 159 -8.01 -13.31 -2.92
C ILE A 159 -7.08 -13.62 -4.09
N PHE A 160 -5.78 -13.79 -3.82
CA PHE A 160 -4.87 -14.41 -4.78
C PHE A 160 -5.39 -15.81 -5.09
N ILE A 161 -5.93 -16.02 -6.29
CA ILE A 161 -6.07 -17.38 -6.83
C ILE A 161 -4.64 -17.77 -7.24
N ALA A 162 -4.00 -18.54 -6.36
CA ALA A 162 -2.69 -19.14 -6.61
C ALA A 162 -2.76 -20.19 -7.73
#